data_AF-A0A1Q5LQ46-F1
#
_entry.id   AF-A0A1Q5LQ46-F1
#
_cell.length_a   1.000
_cell.length_b   1.000
_cell.length_c   1.000
_cell.angle_alpha   90.00
_cell.angle_beta   90.00
_cell.angle_gamma   90.00
#
_symmetry.space_group_name_H-M   'P 1'
#
loop_
_entity.id
_entity.type
_entity.pdbx_description
1 polymer ?
#
loop_
_entity_poly.entity_id
_entity_poly.type
_entity_poly.pdbx_seq_one_letter_code
_entity_poly.pdbx_strand_id
1 'polypeptide(L)'
;MRSLERHRDVGAYALGVLDEADAFRFEDHLMECPRCAVQVTEFGPAARQLMLYRSATPRLVHPLAKPGPRMLDRLLSQVAARNRAGRRRLLLALAASVVVAVSAPVVAVLGRDDGGSAVSVAATDERSGVWAQVTAQDEAWGSNVEIEVKDGAGPRTCRLVVVGRDGSEETVTSWSVPRLDARPHTVLGGSAMHPEDIARYEVRTAEGDHLVTLKPR
;
A
#
# COMPACT_ATOMS: atom_id res chain seq x y z
N MET A 1 50.36 9.96 -12.68
CA MET A 1 49.58 8.72 -12.85
C MET A 1 49.58 8.31 -14.32
N ARG A 2 49.73 7.01 -14.59
CA ARG A 2 49.74 6.46 -15.96
C ARG A 2 48.29 6.43 -16.50
N SER A 3 48.08 6.60 -17.81
CA SER A 3 46.74 6.58 -18.44
C SER A 3 45.89 5.36 -18.04
N LEU A 4 46.53 4.20 -17.84
CA LEU A 4 45.88 2.97 -17.43
C LEU A 4 45.31 3.00 -15.99
N GLU A 5 45.91 3.79 -15.10
CA GLU A 5 45.42 3.97 -13.72
C GLU A 5 44.13 4.80 -13.75
N ARG A 6 44.10 5.89 -14.52
CA ARG A 6 42.89 6.73 -14.67
C ARG A 6 41.68 5.95 -15.20
N HIS A 7 41.86 5.03 -16.14
CA HIS A 7 40.75 4.19 -16.64
C HIS A 7 40.19 3.22 -15.59
N ARG A 8 40.94 2.85 -14.55
CA ARG A 8 40.46 1.95 -13.48
C ARG A 8 39.61 2.68 -12.45
N ASP A 9 39.75 4.00 -12.35
CA ASP A 9 39.05 4.83 -11.36
C ASP A 9 37.58 5.09 -11.71
N VAL A 10 37.14 4.72 -12.91
CA VAL A 10 35.76 4.94 -13.38
C VAL A 10 34.68 4.35 -12.44
N GLY A 11 34.94 3.16 -11.88
CA GLY A 11 34.03 2.54 -10.92
C GLY A 11 34.06 3.21 -9.55
N ALA A 12 35.24 3.65 -9.11
CA ALA A 12 35.41 4.37 -7.86
C ALA A 12 34.75 5.76 -7.91
N TYR A 13 34.88 6.45 -9.05
CA TYR A 13 34.21 7.70 -9.34
C TYR A 13 32.68 7.53 -9.35
N ALA A 14 32.17 6.52 -10.07
CA ALA A 14 30.72 6.25 -10.16
C ALA A 14 30.09 5.88 -8.79
N LEU A 15 30.86 5.28 -7.88
CA LEU A 15 30.44 4.97 -6.51
C LEU A 15 30.64 6.13 -5.52
N GLY A 16 31.28 7.22 -5.93
CA GLY A 16 31.58 8.37 -5.08
C GLY A 16 32.55 8.05 -3.95
N VAL A 17 33.52 7.16 -4.18
CA VAL A 17 34.51 6.74 -3.17
C VAL A 17 35.91 7.32 -3.39
N LEU A 18 36.12 8.05 -4.49
CA LEU A 18 37.34 8.83 -4.70
C LEU A 18 37.40 10.01 -3.73
N ASP A 19 38.61 10.41 -3.35
CA ASP A 19 38.80 11.68 -2.67
C ASP A 19 38.61 12.86 -3.62
N GLU A 20 38.48 14.07 -3.06
CA GLU A 20 38.21 15.29 -3.82
C GLU A 20 39.28 15.58 -4.89
N ALA A 21 40.55 15.32 -4.58
CA ALA A 21 41.66 15.61 -5.49
C ALA A 21 41.70 14.62 -6.66
N ASP A 22 41.38 13.35 -6.41
CA ASP A 22 41.32 12.30 -7.42
C ASP A 22 40.07 12.42 -8.29
N ALA A 23 38.93 12.80 -7.71
CA ALA A 23 37.70 13.09 -8.45
C ALA A 23 37.92 14.22 -9.47
N PHE A 24 38.51 15.35 -9.03
CA PHE A 24 38.81 16.48 -9.92
C PHE A 24 39.74 16.10 -11.09
N ARG A 25 40.80 15.32 -10.82
CA ARG A 25 41.72 14.83 -11.86
C ARG A 25 41.04 13.86 -12.82
N PHE A 26 40.06 13.09 -12.35
CA PHE A 26 39.29 12.17 -13.17
C PHE A 26 38.26 12.91 -14.04
N GLU A 27 37.64 13.98 -13.53
CA GLU A 27 36.75 14.85 -14.30
C GLU A 27 37.46 15.53 -15.48
N ASP A 28 38.68 16.01 -15.27
CA ASP A 28 39.54 16.53 -16.35
C ASP A 28 39.76 15.45 -17.45
N HIS A 29 40.02 14.21 -17.04
CA HIS A 29 40.15 13.09 -17.97
C HIS A 29 38.84 12.73 -18.69
N LEU A 30 37.68 12.88 -18.04
CA LEU A 30 36.37 12.61 -18.65
C LEU A 30 36.10 13.54 -19.84
N MET A 31 36.59 14.78 -19.79
CA MET A 31 36.46 15.74 -20.90
C MET A 31 37.24 15.30 -22.14
N GLU A 32 38.30 14.52 -21.98
CA GLU A 32 39.19 14.08 -23.06
C GLU A 32 38.96 12.61 -23.49
N CYS A 33 38.15 11.84 -22.75
CA CYS A 33 37.97 10.41 -22.99
C CYS A 33 36.49 9.98 -23.09
N PRO A 34 35.94 9.85 -24.31
CA PRO A 34 34.56 9.39 -24.53
C PRO A 34 34.26 8.00 -23.96
N ARG A 35 35.26 7.12 -23.91
CA ARG A 35 35.09 5.76 -23.37
C ARG A 35 34.77 5.78 -21.88
N CYS A 36 35.49 6.60 -21.11
CA CYS A 36 35.24 6.75 -19.67
C CYS A 36 33.88 7.42 -19.43
N ALA A 37 33.51 8.41 -20.24
CA ALA A 37 32.20 9.07 -20.12
C ALA A 37 31.04 8.07 -20.28
N VAL A 38 31.10 7.19 -21.28
CA VAL A 38 30.10 6.11 -21.46
C VAL A 38 30.12 5.16 -20.26
N GLN A 39 31.29 4.69 -19.83
CA GLN A 39 31.41 3.75 -18.71
C GLN A 39 30.84 4.32 -17.39
N VAL A 40 31.02 5.61 -17.08
CA VAL A 40 30.40 6.25 -15.90
C VAL A 40 28.87 6.13 -15.96
N THR A 41 28.27 6.38 -17.13
CA THR A 41 26.81 6.26 -17.29
C THR A 41 26.31 4.83 -17.18
N GLU A 42 27.08 3.86 -17.70
CA GLU A 42 26.77 2.43 -17.58
C GLU A 42 26.79 1.94 -16.12
N PHE A 43 27.62 2.52 -15.26
CA PHE A 43 27.65 2.19 -13.83
C PHE A 43 26.49 2.80 -13.02
N GLY A 44 25.76 3.77 -13.57
CA GLY A 44 24.67 4.47 -12.86
C GLY A 44 23.62 3.54 -12.22
N PRO A 45 23.04 2.56 -12.96
CA PRO A 45 22.09 1.61 -12.39
C PRO A 45 22.67 0.75 -11.25
N ALA A 46 23.92 0.28 -11.41
CA ALA A 46 24.59 -0.55 -10.41
C ALA A 46 24.91 0.26 -9.13
N ALA A 47 25.42 1.48 -9.28
CA ALA A 47 25.69 2.39 -8.17
C ALA A 47 24.40 2.73 -7.40
N ARG A 48 23.29 3.00 -8.10
CA ARG A 48 21.98 3.23 -7.47
C ARG A 48 21.50 2.03 -6.67
N GLN A 49 21.63 0.82 -7.22
CA GLN A 49 21.23 -0.41 -6.53
C GLN A 49 22.07 -0.66 -5.26
N LEU A 50 23.37 -0.39 -5.32
CA LEU A 50 24.26 -0.49 -4.16
C LEU A 50 23.93 0.57 -3.09
N MET A 51 23.54 1.78 -3.48
CA MET A 51 23.06 2.80 -2.54
C MET A 51 21.76 2.39 -1.85
N LEU A 52 20.79 1.86 -2.60
CA LEU A 52 19.55 1.33 -2.04
C LEU A 52 19.83 0.19 -1.05
N TYR A 53 20.70 -0.75 -1.43
CA TYR A 53 21.11 -1.84 -0.56
C TYR A 53 21.75 -1.35 0.74
N ARG A 54 22.66 -0.36 0.66
CA ARG A 54 23.30 0.27 1.82
C ARG A 54 22.30 0.98 2.73
N SER A 55 21.25 1.58 2.17
CA SER A 55 20.20 2.25 2.96
C SER A 55 19.28 1.26 3.67
N ALA A 56 18.99 0.12 3.03
CA ALA A 56 18.10 -0.91 3.56
C ALA A 56 18.77 -1.84 4.58
N THR A 57 20.11 -1.90 4.59
CA THR A 57 20.88 -2.81 5.45
C THR A 57 21.72 -2.02 6.46
N PRO A 58 21.49 -2.16 7.78
CA PRO A 58 22.35 -1.55 8.79
C PRO A 58 23.80 -2.03 8.62
N ARG A 59 24.79 -1.14 8.83
CA ARG A 59 26.23 -1.39 8.59
C ARG A 59 26.83 -2.62 9.29
N LEU A 60 26.08 -3.26 10.21
CA LEU A 60 26.50 -4.41 11.00
C LEU A 60 25.92 -5.75 10.51
N VAL A 61 25.08 -5.76 9.47
CA VAL A 61 24.44 -7.00 9.01
C VAL A 61 25.05 -7.41 7.68
N HIS A 62 25.74 -8.56 7.66
CA HIS A 62 26.20 -9.15 6.41
C HIS A 62 25.00 -9.54 5.50
N PRO A 63 25.10 -9.38 4.18
CA PRO A 63 24.04 -9.72 3.21
C PRO A 63 23.53 -11.16 3.29
N LEU A 64 24.36 -12.07 3.81
CA LEU A 64 24.09 -13.50 3.96
C LEU A 64 23.96 -13.91 5.43
N ALA A 65 23.81 -12.95 6.35
CA ALA A 65 23.61 -13.25 7.76
C ALA A 65 22.25 -13.93 7.94
N LYS A 66 22.28 -15.24 8.20
CA LYS A 66 21.09 -15.97 8.66
C LYS A 66 20.70 -15.44 10.05
N PRO A 67 19.41 -15.18 10.31
CA PRO A 67 18.95 -14.87 11.65
C PRO A 67 19.39 -15.98 12.61
N GLY A 68 19.91 -15.60 13.77
CA GLY A 68 20.27 -16.59 14.79
C GLY A 68 19.06 -17.45 15.17
N PRO A 69 19.24 -18.75 15.45
CA PRO A 69 18.13 -19.68 15.68
C PRO A 69 17.18 -19.22 16.79
N ARG A 70 17.71 -18.57 17.83
CA ARG A 70 16.91 -18.00 18.94
C ARG A 70 15.97 -16.86 18.51
N MET A 71 16.36 -16.06 17.52
CA MET A 71 15.53 -14.95 17.03
C MET A 71 14.42 -15.48 16.12
N LEU A 72 14.74 -16.47 15.28
CA LEU A 72 13.75 -17.19 14.50
C LEU A 72 12.72 -17.90 15.41
N ASP A 73 13.19 -18.64 16.41
CA ASP A 73 12.31 -19.32 17.37
C ASP A 73 11.44 -18.34 18.15
N ARG A 74 11.97 -17.17 18.52
CA ARG A 74 11.20 -16.11 19.18
C ARG A 74 10.11 -15.54 18.27
N LEU A 75 10.39 -15.31 16.99
CA LEU A 75 9.40 -14.83 16.02
C LEU A 75 8.34 -15.89 15.73
N LEU A 76 8.74 -17.15 15.50
CA LEU A 76 7.81 -18.25 15.27
C LEU A 76 6.93 -18.51 16.49
N SER A 77 7.48 -18.41 17.71
CA SER A 77 6.69 -18.54 18.94
C SER A 77 5.73 -17.36 19.15
N GLN A 78 6.12 -16.14 18.79
CA GLN A 78 5.22 -14.98 18.81
C GLN A 78 4.06 -15.13 17.81
N VAL A 79 4.33 -15.57 16.59
CA VAL A 79 3.28 -15.86 15.58
C VAL A 79 2.38 -17.00 16.04
N ALA A 80 2.95 -18.08 16.58
CA ALA A 80 2.18 -19.20 17.11
C ALA A 80 1.30 -18.79 18.31
N ALA A 81 1.80 -17.92 19.19
CA ALA A 81 1.03 -17.37 20.30
C ALA A 81 -0.13 -16.49 19.81
N ARG A 82 0.11 -15.63 18.81
CA ARG A 82 -0.92 -14.80 18.18
C ARG A 82 -2.00 -15.64 17.50
N ASN A 83 -1.61 -16.69 16.77
CA ASN A 83 -2.54 -17.62 16.14
C ASN A 83 -3.35 -18.43 17.18
N ARG A 84 -2.72 -18.84 18.29
CA ARG A 84 -3.42 -19.54 19.38
C ARG A 84 -4.43 -18.63 20.07
N ALA A 85 -4.11 -17.35 20.27
CA ALA A 85 -5.04 -16.36 20.79
C ALA A 85 -6.22 -16.13 19.84
N GLY A 86 -5.96 -16.00 18.53
CA GLY A 86 -7.01 -15.92 17.50
C GLY A 86 -7.91 -17.15 17.47
N ARG A 87 -7.34 -18.36 17.48
CA ARG A 87 -8.09 -19.62 17.50
C ARG A 87 -8.91 -19.79 18.79
N ARG A 88 -8.40 -19.34 19.94
CA ARG A 88 -9.16 -19.31 21.20
C ARG A 88 -10.34 -18.35 21.14
N ARG A 89 -10.14 -17.14 20.59
CA ARG A 89 -11.24 -16.18 20.36
C ARG A 89 -12.29 -16.76 19.42
N LEU A 90 -11.87 -17.46 18.37
CA LEU A 90 -12.76 -18.11 17.41
C LEU A 90 -13.53 -19.29 18.02
N LEU A 91 -12.89 -20.10 18.88
CA LEU A 91 -13.56 -21.16 19.64
C LEU A 91 -14.53 -20.60 20.69
N LEU A 92 -14.19 -19.49 21.34
CA LEU A 92 -15.10 -18.80 22.26
C LEU A 92 -16.30 -18.20 21.52
N ALA A 93 -16.09 -17.64 20.33
CA ALA A 93 -17.17 -17.18 19.46
C ALA A 93 -18.06 -18.35 18.99
N LEU A 94 -17.48 -19.51 18.65
CA LEU A 94 -18.23 -20.73 18.34
C LEU A 94 -19.04 -21.24 19.55
N ALA A 95 -18.44 -21.28 20.74
CA ALA A 95 -19.15 -21.67 21.96
C ALA A 95 -20.30 -20.70 22.29
N ALA A 96 -20.10 -19.39 22.13
CA ALA A 96 -21.14 -18.38 22.26
C ALA A 96 -22.26 -18.57 21.21
N SER A 97 -21.92 -18.94 19.97
CA SER A 97 -22.91 -19.22 18.92
C SER A 97 -23.79 -20.43 19.21
N VAL A 98 -23.29 -21.45 19.93
CA VAL A 98 -24.10 -22.59 20.39
C VAL A 98 -25.09 -22.18 21.49
N VAL A 99 -24.68 -21.29 22.40
CA VAL A 99 -25.57 -20.74 23.45
C VAL A 99 -26.66 -19.84 22.85
N VAL A 100 -26.31 -19.01 21.86
CA VAL A 100 -27.25 -18.16 21.14
C VAL A 100 -28.22 -18.98 20.28
N ALA A 101 -27.78 -20.09 19.68
CA ALA A 101 -28.66 -20.92 18.85
C ALA A 101 -29.75 -21.68 19.66
N VAL A 102 -29.55 -21.90 20.96
CA VAL A 102 -30.53 -22.59 21.84
C VAL A 102 -31.52 -21.61 22.49
N SER A 103 -31.24 -20.31 22.46
CA SER A 103 -32.19 -19.26 22.87
C SER A 103 -32.83 -18.64 21.63
N ALA A 104 -34.08 -19.01 21.38
CA ALA A 104 -34.85 -18.76 20.15
C ALA A 104 -34.83 -17.30 19.60
N PRO A 105 -35.15 -17.12 18.30
CA PRO A 105 -34.69 -16.04 17.46
C PRO A 105 -35.62 -14.83 17.42
N VAL A 106 -35.07 -13.62 17.56
CA VAL A 106 -35.71 -12.36 17.11
C VAL A 106 -34.62 -11.41 16.57
N VAL A 107 -34.73 -11.17 15.26
CA VAL A 107 -34.21 -10.09 14.40
C VAL A 107 -33.38 -8.94 15.03
N ALA A 108 -32.26 -8.65 14.34
CA ALA A 108 -31.56 -7.38 14.10
C ALA A 108 -30.44 -6.87 15.03
N VAL A 109 -29.23 -6.91 14.44
CA VAL A 109 -28.19 -5.86 14.38
C VAL A 109 -28.03 -4.96 15.59
N LEU A 110 -26.93 -5.11 16.33
CA LEU A 110 -26.12 -3.97 16.80
C LEU A 110 -24.63 -4.33 16.79
N GLY A 111 -23.87 -3.47 16.13
CA GLY A 111 -22.43 -3.56 15.95
C GLY A 111 -21.68 -3.47 17.28
N ARG A 112 -20.51 -4.10 17.30
CA ARG A 112 -19.55 -3.98 18.38
C ARG A 112 -18.58 -2.85 18.05
N ASP A 113 -18.78 -1.71 18.70
CA ASP A 113 -17.84 -0.60 18.78
C ASP A 113 -16.56 -1.01 19.52
N ASP A 114 -15.41 -0.78 18.89
CA ASP A 114 -14.11 -0.65 19.54
C ASP A 114 -13.29 0.42 18.78
N GLY A 115 -13.39 1.69 19.20
CA GLY A 115 -12.21 2.56 19.35
C GLY A 115 -11.78 3.53 18.24
N GLY A 116 -12.64 3.93 17.31
CA GLY A 116 -12.40 5.04 16.37
C GLY A 116 -13.69 5.38 15.63
N SER A 117 -13.94 6.65 15.31
CA SER A 117 -15.18 7.08 14.64
C SER A 117 -15.17 6.59 13.18
N ALA A 118 -15.48 5.33 12.97
CA ALA A 118 -15.54 4.72 11.65
C ALA A 118 -16.93 4.94 11.04
N VAL A 119 -16.98 5.58 9.88
CA VAL A 119 -18.20 5.74 9.11
C VAL A 119 -18.30 4.59 8.11
N SER A 120 -19.36 3.77 8.23
CA SER A 120 -19.65 2.69 7.28
C SER A 120 -20.96 2.95 6.54
N VAL A 121 -20.92 2.95 5.21
CA VAL A 121 -22.08 3.17 4.34
C VAL A 121 -22.07 2.18 3.18
N ALA A 122 -23.22 1.61 2.84
CA ALA A 122 -23.38 0.73 1.69
C ALA A 122 -24.52 1.21 0.79
N ALA A 123 -24.38 1.01 -0.52
CA ALA A 123 -25.41 1.32 -1.50
C ALA A 123 -25.32 0.38 -2.72
N THR A 124 -26.47 0.16 -3.37
CA THR A 124 -26.56 -0.46 -4.69
C THR A 124 -27.18 0.55 -5.64
N ASP A 125 -26.60 0.73 -6.82
CA ASP A 125 -27.22 1.51 -7.89
C ASP A 125 -28.04 0.60 -8.81
N GLU A 126 -29.32 0.91 -9.00
CA GLU A 126 -30.23 0.09 -9.79
C GLU A 126 -29.94 0.15 -11.29
N ARG A 127 -29.34 1.24 -11.79
CA ARG A 127 -29.08 1.46 -13.21
C ARG A 127 -27.81 0.75 -13.66
N SER A 128 -26.74 0.84 -12.88
CA SER A 128 -25.46 0.19 -13.17
C SER A 128 -25.42 -1.26 -12.65
N GLY A 129 -26.23 -1.59 -11.64
CA GLY A 129 -26.19 -2.87 -10.93
C GLY A 129 -24.99 -3.02 -10.00
N VAL A 130 -24.20 -1.96 -9.81
CA VAL A 130 -23.01 -1.96 -8.94
C VAL A 130 -23.43 -1.80 -7.48
N TRP A 131 -22.93 -2.69 -6.63
CA TRP A 131 -22.99 -2.53 -5.18
C TRP A 131 -21.63 -2.12 -4.65
N ALA A 132 -21.62 -1.22 -3.67
CA ALA A 132 -20.43 -0.84 -2.94
C ALA A 132 -20.74 -0.64 -1.45
N GLN A 133 -19.73 -0.90 -0.62
CA GLN A 133 -19.68 -0.51 0.78
C GLN A 133 -18.37 0.20 1.04
N VAL A 134 -18.44 1.36 1.68
CA VAL A 134 -17.29 2.16 2.09
C VAL A 134 -17.24 2.18 3.61
N THR A 135 -16.05 1.90 4.15
CA THR A 135 -15.70 2.11 5.55
C THR A 135 -14.57 3.13 5.60
N ALA A 136 -14.83 4.31 6.17
CA ALA A 136 -13.84 5.35 6.38
C ALA A 136 -13.51 5.44 7.88
N GLN A 137 -12.23 5.29 8.21
CA GLN A 137 -11.72 5.49 9.57
C GLN A 137 -11.06 6.85 9.65
N ASP A 138 -11.44 7.63 10.67
CA ASP A 138 -10.82 8.90 10.97
C ASP A 138 -9.38 8.71 11.47
N GLU A 139 -8.46 9.48 10.89
CA GLU A 139 -7.03 9.46 11.17
C GLU A 139 -6.51 10.90 11.33
N ALA A 140 -5.36 11.08 11.99
CA ALA A 140 -4.80 12.42 12.22
C ALA A 140 -4.46 13.21 10.93
N TRP A 141 -4.40 12.52 9.78
CA TRP A 141 -4.08 13.09 8.47
C TRP A 141 -5.28 13.14 7.52
N GLY A 142 -6.47 12.70 7.95
CA GLY A 142 -7.68 12.62 7.12
C GLY A 142 -8.41 11.30 7.32
N SER A 143 -8.70 10.56 6.25
CA SER A 143 -9.43 9.29 6.30
C SER A 143 -8.66 8.13 5.68
N ASN A 144 -8.57 7.01 6.40
CA ASN A 144 -8.24 5.71 5.82
C ASN A 144 -9.52 5.03 5.31
N VAL A 145 -9.59 4.75 4.01
CA VAL A 145 -10.82 4.35 3.33
C VAL A 145 -10.69 2.95 2.76
N GLU A 146 -11.56 2.06 3.19
CA GLU A 146 -11.77 0.73 2.61
C GLU A 146 -13.05 0.73 1.78
N ILE A 147 -12.96 0.24 0.54
CA ILE A 147 -14.13 0.01 -0.31
C ILE A 147 -14.21 -1.46 -0.70
N GLU A 148 -15.37 -2.06 -0.42
CA GLU A 148 -15.78 -3.35 -0.98
C GLU A 148 -16.73 -3.06 -2.14
N VAL A 149 -16.46 -3.62 -3.32
CA VAL A 149 -17.25 -3.36 -4.53
C VAL A 149 -17.56 -4.65 -5.25
N LYS A 150 -18.79 -4.73 -5.77
CA LYS A 150 -19.29 -5.81 -6.60
C LYS A 150 -19.77 -5.23 -7.92
N ASP A 151 -19.03 -5.51 -8.98
CA ASP A 151 -19.32 -5.06 -10.35
C ASP A 151 -19.23 -6.25 -11.31
N GLY A 152 -20.38 -6.67 -11.87
CA GLY A 152 -20.47 -7.76 -12.85
C GLY A 152 -20.27 -7.33 -14.30
N ALA A 153 -20.14 -6.03 -14.57
CA ALA A 153 -20.14 -5.45 -15.91
C ALA A 153 -18.71 -5.12 -16.42
N GLY A 154 -17.68 -5.71 -15.82
CA GLY A 154 -16.31 -5.63 -16.31
C GLY A 154 -16.12 -6.25 -17.71
N PRO A 155 -15.00 -5.98 -18.41
CA PRO A 155 -13.82 -5.31 -17.90
C PRO A 155 -13.89 -3.79 -18.00
N ARG A 156 -13.54 -3.08 -16.91
CA ARG A 156 -13.44 -1.62 -16.88
C ARG A 156 -12.51 -1.15 -15.75
N THR A 157 -12.00 0.06 -15.87
CA THR A 157 -11.23 0.72 -14.79
C THR A 157 -12.17 1.61 -13.99
N CYS A 158 -12.17 1.45 -12.67
CA CYS A 158 -13.00 2.21 -11.75
C CYS A 158 -12.14 2.98 -10.76
N ARG A 159 -12.73 4.03 -10.17
CA ARG A 159 -12.13 4.84 -9.13
C ARG A 159 -13.16 5.22 -8.08
N LEU A 160 -12.70 5.35 -6.85
CA LEU A 160 -13.46 5.92 -5.75
C LEU A 160 -13.10 7.40 -5.64
N VAL A 161 -14.12 8.25 -5.67
CA VAL A 161 -14.02 9.69 -5.48
C VAL A 161 -14.78 10.06 -4.21
N VAL A 162 -14.15 10.81 -3.32
CA VAL A 162 -14.84 11.48 -2.21
C VAL A 162 -15.21 12.89 -2.64
N VAL A 163 -16.40 13.33 -2.23
CA VAL A 163 -16.87 14.69 -2.45
C VAL A 163 -17.10 15.33 -1.10
N GLY A 164 -16.36 16.40 -0.82
CA GLY A 164 -16.46 17.18 0.39
C GLY A 164 -17.77 17.97 0.48
N ARG A 165 -18.15 18.38 1.70
CA ARG A 165 -19.29 19.27 1.94
C ARG A 165 -19.11 20.65 1.33
N ASP A 166 -17.87 21.06 1.08
CA ASP A 166 -17.49 22.28 0.36
C ASP A 166 -17.54 22.13 -1.18
N GLY A 167 -17.80 20.92 -1.67
CA GLY A 167 -17.84 20.60 -3.10
C GLY A 167 -16.50 20.22 -3.71
N SER A 168 -15.42 20.17 -2.93
CA SER A 168 -14.13 19.64 -3.38
C SER A 168 -14.23 18.15 -3.71
N GLU A 169 -13.50 17.68 -4.72
CA GLU A 169 -13.45 16.27 -5.11
C GLU A 169 -12.02 15.73 -4.98
N GLU A 170 -11.84 14.56 -4.38
CA GLU A 170 -10.56 13.86 -4.28
C GLU A 170 -10.71 12.40 -4.73
N THR A 171 -9.78 11.91 -5.54
CA THR A 171 -9.75 10.49 -5.93
C THR A 171 -8.95 9.71 -4.89
N VAL A 172 -9.63 8.79 -4.20
CA VAL A 172 -9.09 7.99 -3.09
C VAL A 172 -8.22 6.83 -3.58
N THR A 173 -8.74 6.08 -4.56
CA THR A 173 -8.08 4.89 -5.12
C THR A 173 -8.69 4.52 -6.47
N SER A 174 -7.97 3.70 -7.24
CA SER A 174 -8.41 3.19 -8.55
C SER A 174 -8.08 1.71 -8.71
N TRP A 175 -8.93 0.96 -9.38
CA TRP A 175 -8.78 -0.48 -9.59
C TRP A 175 -9.33 -0.92 -10.96
N SER A 176 -8.97 -2.14 -11.37
CA SER A 176 -9.50 -2.78 -12.57
C SER A 176 -10.48 -3.87 -12.17
N VAL A 177 -11.68 -3.83 -12.78
CA VAL A 177 -12.69 -4.89 -12.65
C VAL A 177 -12.42 -5.93 -13.73
N PRO A 178 -12.08 -7.18 -13.39
CA PRO A 178 -11.83 -8.23 -14.37
C PRO A 178 -13.13 -8.69 -15.05
N ARG A 179 -12.99 -9.32 -16.22
CA ARG A 179 -14.13 -9.86 -16.97
C ARG A 179 -14.78 -11.02 -16.21
N LEU A 180 -16.12 -11.02 -16.11
CA LEU A 180 -16.93 -12.11 -15.56
C LEU A 180 -16.61 -12.49 -14.10
N ASP A 181 -16.18 -11.55 -13.26
CA ASP A 181 -16.06 -11.77 -11.81
C ASP A 181 -17.00 -10.85 -11.03
N ALA A 182 -18.15 -11.40 -10.64
CA ALA A 182 -19.14 -10.69 -9.83
C ALA A 182 -18.93 -10.89 -8.32
N ARG A 183 -17.75 -11.36 -7.89
CA ARG A 183 -17.44 -11.44 -6.45
C ARG A 183 -17.07 -10.06 -5.91
N PRO A 184 -17.51 -9.72 -4.69
CA PRO A 184 -17.01 -8.54 -4.01
C PRO A 184 -15.48 -8.60 -3.89
N HIS A 185 -14.84 -7.46 -4.12
CA HIS A 185 -13.41 -7.29 -3.89
C HIS A 185 -13.16 -6.00 -3.11
N THR A 186 -12.15 -6.06 -2.24
CA THR A 186 -11.78 -4.96 -1.35
C THR A 186 -10.58 -4.22 -1.90
N VAL A 187 -10.67 -2.89 -1.91
CA VAL A 187 -9.59 -1.97 -2.28
C VAL A 187 -9.44 -0.94 -1.17
N LEU A 188 -8.20 -0.53 -0.91
CA LEU A 188 -7.86 0.45 0.12
C LEU A 188 -7.37 1.75 -0.52
N GLY A 189 -7.52 2.86 0.19
CA GLY A 189 -6.98 4.17 -0.18
C GLY A 189 -7.05 5.16 0.97
N GLY A 190 -6.62 6.40 0.71
CA GLY A 190 -6.66 7.49 1.69
C GLY A 190 -7.23 8.76 1.08
N SER A 191 -7.74 9.64 1.94
CA SER A 191 -8.13 11.00 1.59
C SER A 191 -7.63 11.97 2.66
N ALA A 192 -7.29 13.19 2.27
CA ALA A 192 -6.97 14.25 3.22
C ALA A 192 -8.22 14.78 3.96
N MET A 193 -9.43 14.46 3.49
CA MET A 193 -10.69 14.83 4.15
C MET A 193 -10.96 13.91 5.35
N HIS A 194 -11.44 14.49 6.45
CA HIS A 194 -11.96 13.72 7.58
C HIS A 194 -13.36 13.17 7.25
N PRO A 195 -13.79 12.05 7.87
CA PRO A 195 -15.10 11.45 7.56
C PRO A 195 -16.27 12.40 7.76
N GLU A 196 -16.20 13.32 8.75
CA GLU A 196 -17.23 14.35 8.95
C GLU A 196 -17.34 15.35 7.79
N ASP A 197 -16.25 15.63 7.09
CA ASP A 197 -16.19 16.61 6.00
C ASP A 197 -16.67 16.03 4.66
N ILE A 198 -16.84 14.71 4.57
CA ILE A 198 -17.26 14.01 3.36
C ILE A 198 -18.79 14.05 3.24
N ALA A 199 -19.28 14.63 2.14
CA ALA A 199 -20.71 14.68 1.83
C ALA A 199 -21.21 13.38 1.17
N ARG A 200 -20.39 12.76 0.31
CA ARG A 200 -20.69 11.49 -0.35
C ARG A 200 -19.45 10.86 -0.96
N TYR A 201 -19.55 9.56 -1.22
CA TYR A 201 -18.60 8.77 -1.97
C TYR A 201 -19.21 8.40 -3.32
N GLU A 202 -18.41 8.42 -4.38
CA GLU A 202 -18.84 8.04 -5.73
C GLU A 202 -17.87 7.04 -6.32
N VAL A 203 -18.40 5.94 -6.85
CA VAL A 203 -17.65 5.06 -7.74
C VAL A 203 -17.90 5.54 -9.16
N ARG A 204 -16.82 5.85 -9.88
CA ARG A 204 -16.87 6.29 -11.28
C ARG A 204 -15.96 5.42 -12.14
N THR A 205 -16.22 5.34 -13.43
CA THR A 205 -15.24 4.79 -14.39
C THR A 205 -14.06 5.75 -14.55
N ALA A 206 -12.99 5.28 -15.21
CA ALA A 206 -11.88 6.14 -15.62
C ALA A 206 -12.34 7.28 -16.53
N GLU A 207 -13.33 7.03 -17.37
CA GLU A 207 -13.96 8.00 -18.28
C GLU A 207 -14.89 9.00 -17.57
N GLY A 208 -15.20 8.75 -16.29
CA GLY A 208 -16.04 9.63 -15.46
C GLY A 208 -17.51 9.23 -15.37
N ASP A 209 -17.91 8.09 -15.95
CA ASP A 209 -19.28 7.60 -15.83
C ASP A 209 -19.58 7.21 -14.39
N HIS A 210 -20.68 7.75 -13.84
CA HIS A 210 -21.13 7.45 -12.49
C HIS A 210 -21.72 6.04 -12.39
N LEU A 211 -21.22 5.25 -11.44
CA LEU A 211 -21.68 3.87 -11.19
C LEU A 211 -22.52 3.74 -9.92
N VAL A 212 -22.09 4.30 -8.79
CA VAL A 212 -22.87 4.29 -7.54
C VAL A 212 -22.49 5.46 -6.64
N THR A 213 -23.49 6.03 -5.93
CA THR A 213 -23.30 7.04 -4.88
C THR A 213 -23.59 6.45 -3.51
N LEU A 214 -22.70 6.67 -2.55
CA LEU A 214 -22.91 6.34 -1.14
C LEU A 214 -22.93 7.62 -0.31
N LYS A 215 -23.97 7.81 0.51
CA LYS A 215 -24.11 8.99 1.37
C LYS A 215 -23.96 8.58 2.84
N PRO A 216 -22.89 9.00 3.53
CA PRO A 216 -22.78 8.78 4.97
C PRO A 216 -23.96 9.47 5.68
N ARG A 217 -24.46 8.85 6.74
CA ARG A 217 -25.63 9.34 7.50
C ARG A 217 -25.28 10.53 8.38
#